data_AF-A0A934D8E2-F1
#
_entry.id   AF-A0A934D8E2-F1
#
_cell.length_a   1.000
_cell.length_b   1.000
_cell.length_c   1.000
_cell.angle_alpha   90.00
_cell.angle_beta   90.00
_cell.angle_gamma   90.00
#
_symmetry.space_group_name_H-M   'P 1'
#
loop_
_entity.id
_entity.type
_entity.pdbx_description
1 polymer ?
#
loop_
_entity_poly.entity_id
_entity_poly.type
_entity_poly.pdbx_seq_one_letter_code
_entity_poly.pdbx_strand_id
1 'polypeptide(L)'
;YFKENVLDDEDYAPSCQNMPGTAALVNAISKDPNGIGYGGAAYAKGIREVAIKADAGSPALLPIAENVKSGQYPITRFLYMYVKSKPTGAMKEYIDWILSEEGQSIVIKVGYFPLR
;
A
#
# COMPACT_ATOMS: atom_id res chain seq x y z
N TYR A 1 4.50 -7.23 7.02
CA TYR A 1 3.36 -7.23 6.06
C TYR A 1 3.52 -8.23 4.94
N PHE A 2 4.27 -7.97 3.85
CA PHE A 2 4.23 -8.88 2.67
C PHE A 2 4.68 -10.32 3.00
N LYS A 3 5.79 -10.47 3.72
CA LYS A 3 6.25 -11.78 4.22
C LYS A 3 5.16 -12.50 5.03
N GLU A 4 4.60 -11.82 6.03
CA GLU A 4 3.55 -12.36 6.91
C GLU A 4 2.21 -12.63 6.21
N ASN A 5 1.79 -11.83 5.22
CA ASN A 5 0.42 -11.84 4.67
C ASN A 5 0.32 -12.42 3.25
N VAL A 6 1.45 -12.62 2.58
CA VAL A 6 1.51 -13.14 1.20
C VAL A 6 2.45 -14.35 1.10
N LEU A 7 3.50 -14.41 1.92
CA LEU A 7 4.45 -15.53 1.91
C LEU A 7 4.26 -16.48 3.11
N ASP A 8 3.27 -16.26 3.97
CA ASP A 8 3.04 -17.07 5.19
C ASP A 8 4.32 -17.25 6.04
N ASP A 9 5.09 -16.17 6.19
CA ASP A 9 6.37 -16.12 6.90
C ASP A 9 7.53 -16.93 6.28
N GLU A 10 7.34 -17.50 5.08
CA GLU A 10 8.40 -18.16 4.31
C GLU A 10 9.45 -17.17 3.80
N ASP A 11 10.66 -17.68 3.57
CA ASP A 11 11.77 -16.87 3.10
C ASP A 11 11.60 -16.38 1.66
N TYR A 12 12.12 -15.19 1.40
CA TYR A 12 12.22 -14.68 0.03
C TYR A 12 13.12 -15.59 -0.80
N ALA A 13 12.88 -15.64 -2.12
CA ALA A 13 13.77 -16.36 -3.04
C ALA A 13 15.23 -15.93 -2.82
N PRO A 14 16.21 -16.85 -2.86
CA PRO A 14 17.63 -16.51 -2.66
C PRO A 14 18.18 -15.47 -3.64
N SER A 15 17.56 -15.34 -4.81
CA SER A 15 17.88 -14.34 -5.85
C SER A 15 17.14 -13.01 -5.67
N CYS A 16 16.29 -12.86 -4.64
CA CYS A 16 15.55 -11.63 -4.38
C CYS A 16 16.52 -10.49 -4.05
N GLN A 17 16.31 -9.33 -4.67
CA GLN A 17 17.05 -8.13 -4.36
C GLN A 17 16.27 -7.29 -3.34
N ASN A 18 16.89 -7.00 -2.19
CA ASN A 18 16.31 -6.13 -1.19
C ASN A 18 16.50 -4.67 -1.58
N MET A 19 15.39 -3.98 -1.84
CA MET A 19 15.39 -2.55 -2.18
C MET A 19 15.13 -1.70 -0.92
N PRO A 20 15.80 -0.54 -0.77
CA PRO A 20 15.65 0.31 0.41
C PRO A 20 14.25 0.95 0.54
N GLY A 21 13.39 0.86 -0.49
CA GLY A 21 12.01 1.31 -0.45
C GLY A 21 11.32 1.23 -1.82
N THR A 22 10.02 1.52 -1.85
CA THR A 22 9.19 1.40 -3.06
C THR A 22 9.72 2.23 -4.24
N ALA A 23 10.23 3.44 -4.00
CA ALA A 23 10.76 4.29 -5.08
C ALA A 23 12.00 3.66 -5.75
N ALA A 24 12.89 3.04 -4.96
CA ALA A 24 14.06 2.32 -5.49
C ALA A 24 13.64 1.06 -6.26
N LEU A 25 12.65 0.33 -5.74
CA LEU A 25 12.04 -0.81 -6.43
C LEU A 25 11.46 -0.43 -7.78
N VAL A 26 10.65 0.64 -7.85
CA VAL A 26 10.07 1.15 -9.10
C VAL A 26 11.16 1.52 -10.10
N ASN A 27 12.24 2.17 -9.65
CA ASN A 27 13.36 2.51 -10.52
C ASN A 27 14.12 1.29 -11.06
N ALA A 28 14.23 0.22 -10.27
CA ALA A 28 14.83 -1.03 -10.71
C ALA A 28 13.93 -1.76 -11.72
N ILE A 29 12.64 -1.93 -11.41
CA ILE A 29 11.67 -2.60 -12.29
C ILE A 29 11.50 -1.85 -13.62
N SER A 30 11.51 -0.51 -13.62
CA SER A 30 11.37 0.25 -14.87
C SER A 30 12.53 0.05 -15.85
N LYS A 31 13.65 -0.52 -15.40
CA LYS A 31 14.84 -0.84 -16.20
C LYS A 31 15.00 -2.34 -16.48
N ASP A 32 14.11 -3.17 -15.94
CA ASP A 32 14.14 -4.63 -16.08
C ASP A 32 12.78 -5.14 -16.57
N PRO A 33 12.64 -5.47 -17.87
CA PRO A 33 11.39 -5.98 -18.43
C PRO A 33 10.87 -7.26 -17.78
N ASN A 34 11.73 -8.04 -17.10
CA ASN A 34 11.38 -9.27 -16.40
C ASN A 34 11.28 -9.09 -14.89
N GLY A 35 11.53 -7.87 -14.39
CA GLY A 35 11.51 -7.55 -12.97
C GLY A 35 10.09 -7.59 -12.40
N ILE A 36 9.97 -8.16 -11.20
CA ILE A 36 8.73 -8.15 -10.40
C ILE A 36 9.07 -7.82 -8.94
N GLY A 37 8.17 -7.11 -8.28
CA GLY A 37 8.28 -6.81 -6.86
C GLY A 37 6.96 -6.30 -6.29
N TYR A 38 6.97 -6.02 -5.00
CA TYR A 38 5.80 -5.53 -4.27
C TYR A 38 6.10 -4.19 -3.59
N GLY A 39 5.11 -3.29 -3.58
CA GLY A 39 5.26 -1.94 -3.04
C GLY A 39 3.93 -1.23 -2.88
N GLY A 40 3.96 0.00 -2.37
CA GLY A 40 2.75 0.82 -2.22
C GLY A 40 2.21 1.30 -3.57
N ALA A 41 0.90 1.15 -3.79
CA ALA A 41 0.21 1.52 -5.04
C ALA A 41 0.42 3.00 -5.45
N ALA A 42 0.60 3.90 -4.47
CA ALA A 42 0.91 5.31 -4.70
C ALA A 42 2.17 5.57 -5.57
N TYR A 43 3.04 4.58 -5.75
CA TYR A 43 4.31 4.69 -6.49
C TYR A 43 4.28 4.04 -7.88
N ALA A 44 3.14 3.53 -8.36
CA ALA A 44 3.06 2.73 -9.59
C ALA A 44 3.39 3.47 -10.91
N LYS A 45 3.75 4.75 -10.86
CA LYS A 45 4.08 5.54 -12.07
C LYS A 45 5.30 4.96 -12.79
N GLY A 46 5.11 4.62 -14.07
CA GLY A 46 6.18 4.10 -14.93
C GLY A 46 6.42 2.59 -14.82
N ILE A 47 5.56 1.88 -14.10
CA ILE A 47 5.51 0.42 -14.05
C ILE A 47 4.06 -0.06 -14.26
N ARG A 48 3.86 -1.37 -14.37
CA ARG A 48 2.54 -1.97 -14.52
C ARG A 48 2.14 -2.68 -13.23
N GLU A 49 0.97 -2.34 -12.71
CA GLU A 49 0.35 -3.07 -11.61
C GLU A 49 -0.25 -4.40 -12.12
N VAL A 50 -0.21 -5.43 -11.27
CA VAL A 50 -0.74 -6.76 -11.58
C VAL A 50 -2.02 -6.99 -10.79
N ALA A 51 -3.05 -7.52 -11.44
CA ALA A 51 -4.30 -7.89 -10.78
C ALA A 51 -4.11 -9.15 -9.94
N ILE A 52 -4.65 -9.18 -8.73
CA ILE A 52 -4.49 -10.26 -7.77
C ILE A 52 -5.84 -10.90 -7.48
N LYS A 53 -5.87 -12.23 -7.42
CA LYS A 53 -7.02 -13.00 -6.95
C LYS A 53 -6.88 -13.25 -5.45
N ALA A 54 -7.98 -13.12 -4.70
CA ALA A 54 -8.00 -13.51 -3.29
C ALA A 54 -7.83 -15.03 -3.10
N ASP A 55 -8.43 -15.81 -4.00
CA ASP A 55 -8.32 -17.27 -4.07
C ASP A 55 -8.52 -17.76 -5.52
N ALA A 56 -8.47 -19.08 -5.75
CA ALA A 56 -8.61 -19.66 -7.08
C ALA A 56 -9.95 -19.32 -7.78
N GLY A 57 -11.03 -19.17 -7.01
CA GLY A 57 -12.39 -18.89 -7.50
C GLY A 57 -12.70 -17.41 -7.69
N SER A 58 -11.91 -16.53 -7.08
CA SER A 58 -12.11 -15.08 -7.12
C SER A 58 -11.68 -14.44 -8.45
N PRO A 59 -12.30 -13.31 -8.84
CA PRO A 59 -11.81 -12.50 -9.95
C PRO A 59 -10.43 -11.90 -9.60
N ALA A 60 -9.62 -11.63 -10.62
CA ALA A 60 -8.38 -10.89 -10.45
C ALA A 60 -8.72 -9.39 -10.42
N LEU A 61 -8.33 -8.70 -9.35
CA LEU A 61 -8.66 -7.29 -9.14
C LEU A 61 -7.39 -6.44 -9.09
N LEU A 62 -7.45 -5.23 -9.67
CA LEU A 62 -6.39 -4.23 -9.55
C LEU A 62 -6.50 -3.48 -8.21
N PRO A 63 -5.38 -2.92 -7.68
CA PRO A 63 -5.36 -2.10 -6.47
C PRO A 63 -5.95 -0.69 -6.70
N ILE A 64 -7.17 -0.58 -7.21
CA ILE A 64 -7.87 0.70 -7.43
C ILE A 64 -8.78 1.04 -6.24
N ALA A 65 -9.16 2.33 -6.14
CA ALA A 65 -9.92 2.85 -5.01
C ALA A 65 -11.21 2.06 -4.73
N GLU A 66 -11.93 1.66 -5.77
CA GLU A 66 -13.16 0.86 -5.66
C GLU A 66 -12.91 -0.52 -5.02
N ASN A 67 -11.92 -1.26 -5.51
CA ASN A 67 -11.59 -2.60 -5.03
C ASN A 67 -11.00 -2.58 -3.62
N VAL A 68 -10.22 -1.54 -3.28
CA VAL A 68 -9.65 -1.37 -1.95
C VAL A 68 -10.72 -0.97 -0.93
N LYS A 69 -11.58 0.01 -1.26
CA LYS A 69 -12.64 0.47 -0.35
C LYS A 69 -13.69 -0.61 -0.08
N SER A 70 -13.99 -1.45 -1.07
CA SER A 70 -14.92 -2.57 -0.89
C SER A 70 -14.31 -3.78 -0.17
N GLY A 71 -13.00 -3.78 0.09
CA GLY A 71 -12.30 -4.91 0.70
C GLY A 71 -12.09 -6.11 -0.23
N GLN A 72 -12.39 -5.98 -1.52
CA GLN A 72 -12.23 -7.07 -2.49
C GLN A 72 -10.78 -7.27 -2.94
N TYR A 73 -9.96 -6.21 -2.95
CA TYR A 73 -8.52 -6.35 -3.22
C TYR A 73 -7.80 -6.95 -2.00
N PRO A 74 -7.13 -8.11 -2.13
CA PRO A 74 -6.69 -8.90 -0.98
C PRO A 74 -5.44 -8.36 -0.27
N ILE A 75 -4.69 -7.46 -0.90
CA ILE A 75 -3.42 -6.96 -0.35
C ILE A 75 -3.59 -5.50 0.06
N THR A 76 -4.18 -5.26 1.23
CA THR A 76 -4.44 -3.91 1.76
C THR A 76 -4.10 -3.81 3.24
N ARG A 77 -3.72 -2.61 3.69
CA ARG A 77 -3.52 -2.33 5.12
C ARG A 77 -3.76 -0.87 5.43
N PHE A 78 -4.16 -0.60 6.66
CA PHE A 78 -4.19 0.76 7.18
C PHE A 78 -2.79 1.30 7.47
N LEU A 79 -2.63 2.60 7.29
CA LEU A 79 -1.48 3.34 7.80
C LEU A 79 -1.86 3.91 9.16
N TYR A 80 -1.27 3.35 10.22
CA TYR A 80 -1.56 3.74 11.59
C TYR A 80 -0.63 4.85 12.07
N MET A 81 -1.19 5.79 12.82
CA MET A 81 -0.43 6.69 13.69
C MET A 81 -0.37 6.10 15.09
N TYR A 82 0.84 5.92 15.60
CA TYR A 82 1.06 5.40 16.94
C TYR A 82 1.27 6.54 17.91
N VAL A 83 0.46 6.58 18.96
CA VAL A 83 0.53 7.57 20.04
C VAL A 83 0.71 6.86 21.37
N LYS A 84 1.59 7.38 22.23
CA LYS A 84 1.92 6.78 23.53
C LYS A 84 0.72 6.78 24.49
N SER A 85 -0.15 7.77 24.36
CA SER A 85 -1.34 7.96 25.19
C SER A 85 -2.44 8.60 24.36
N LYS A 86 -3.68 8.60 24.88
CA LYS A 86 -4.80 9.29 24.24
C LYS A 86 -4.42 10.75 23.92
N PRO A 87 -4.51 11.20 22.66
CA PRO A 87 -4.14 12.55 22.27
C PRO A 87 -4.98 13.62 22.97
N THR A 88 -4.33 14.70 23.40
CA THR A 88 -4.97 15.90 23.97
C THR A 88 -4.32 17.15 23.38
N GLY A 89 -4.98 18.30 23.52
CA GLY A 89 -4.50 19.60 23.01
C GLY A 89 -4.12 19.54 21.53
N ALA A 90 -3.00 20.17 21.18
CA ALA A 90 -2.50 20.26 19.82
C ALA A 90 -2.31 18.90 19.11
N MET A 91 -1.95 17.84 19.85
CA MET A 91 -1.80 16.51 19.25
C MET A 91 -3.16 15.95 18.80
N LYS A 92 -4.21 16.18 19.59
CA LYS A 92 -5.58 15.79 19.21
C LYS A 92 -6.04 16.58 17.99
N GLU A 93 -5.84 17.91 18.00
CA GLU A 93 -6.21 18.78 16.89
C GLU A 93 -5.53 18.36 15.58
N TYR A 94 -4.24 18.01 15.64
CA TYR A 94 -3.51 17.52 14.48
C TYR A 94 -4.06 16.20 13.94
N ILE A 95 -4.34 15.23 14.82
CA ILE A 95 -4.92 13.93 14.42
C ILE A 95 -6.34 14.11 13.86
N ASP A 96 -7.16 14.96 14.47
CA ASP A 96 -8.50 15.27 13.96
C ASP A 96 -8.41 15.92 12.57
N TRP A 97 -7.43 16.82 12.34
CA TRP A 97 -7.19 17.42 11.02
C TRP A 97 -6.77 16.37 9.98
N ILE A 98 -5.87 15.44 10.33
CA ILE A 98 -5.48 14.33 9.43
C ILE A 98 -6.70 13.50 9.02
N LEU A 99 -7.64 13.28 9.94
CA LEU A 99 -8.87 12.51 9.72
C LEU A 99 -10.01 13.33 9.09
N SER A 100 -9.85 14.65 8.96
CA SER A 100 -10.84 15.56 8.37
C SER A 100 -10.92 15.42 6.84
N GLU A 101 -11.96 15.99 6.23
CA GLU A 101 -12.09 16.04 4.77
C GLU A 101 -10.88 16.69 4.09
N GLU A 102 -10.32 17.74 4.70
CA GLU A 102 -9.13 18.42 4.18
C GLU A 102 -7.92 17.48 4.19
N GLY A 103 -7.63 16.85 5.33
CA GLY A 103 -6.52 15.90 5.47
C GLY A 103 -6.67 14.70 4.52
N GLN A 104 -7.86 14.13 4.42
CA GLN A 104 -8.15 13.02 3.51
C GLN A 104 -8.07 13.42 2.03
N SER A 105 -8.39 14.68 1.68
CA SER A 105 -8.19 15.17 0.32
C SER A 105 -6.71 15.16 -0.09
N ILE A 106 -5.79 15.41 0.86
CA ILE A 106 -4.34 15.35 0.62
C ILE A 106 -3.91 13.90 0.41
N VAL A 107 -4.43 12.96 1.20
CA VAL A 107 -4.17 11.50 1.06
C VAL A 107 -4.46 11.02 -0.37
N ILE A 108 -5.58 11.45 -0.95
CA ILE A 108 -5.94 11.13 -2.34
C ILE A 108 -4.92 11.73 -3.32
N LYS A 109 -4.58 13.01 -3.14
CA LYS A 109 -3.63 13.72 -4.04
C LYS A 109 -2.25 13.06 -4.08
N VAL A 110 -1.81 12.45 -2.97
CA VAL A 110 -0.52 11.74 -2.90
C VAL A 110 -0.63 10.26 -3.29
N GLY A 111 -1.78 9.80 -3.78
CA GLY A 111 -1.98 8.46 -4.36
C GLY A 111 -2.40 7.37 -3.38
N TYR A 112 -2.81 7.72 -2.16
CA TYR A 112 -3.35 6.77 -1.17
C TYR A 112 -4.88 6.79 -1.17
N PHE A 113 -5.48 5.73 -0.63
CA PHE A 113 -6.94 5.63 -0.51
C PHE A 113 -7.43 6.27 0.80
N PRO A 114 -8.47 7.11 0.74
CA PRO A 114 -8.98 7.80 1.93
C PRO A 114 -9.78 6.84 2.81
N LEU A 115 -9.90 7.18 4.10
CA LEU A 115 -10.67 6.41 5.08
C LEU A 115 -12.19 6.46 4.83
N ARG A 116 -12.68 7.51 4.16
CA ARG A 116 -14.07 7.76 3.80
C ARG A 116 -14.11 8.29 2.38
#